data_AF-A0A3G3JSX8-F1
#
_entry.id   AF-A0A3G3JSX8-F1
#
_cell.length_a   1.000
_cell.length_b   1.000
_cell.length_c   1.000
_cell.angle_alpha   90.00
_cell.angle_beta   90.00
_cell.angle_gamma   90.00
#
_symmetry.space_group_name_H-M   'P 1'
#
loop_
_entity.id
_entity.type
_entity.pdbx_description
1 polymer ?
#
loop_
_entity_poly.entity_id
_entity_poly.type
_entity_poly.pdbx_seq_one_letter_code
_entity_poly.pdbx_strand_id
1 'polypeptide(L)'
;MLIEVLVGLSLGLVTILLARKNKREGWLYSAVVILLPLIYVAFALFDGDFNAAVNELLFGAPFIIGGLACLIFRVRMSFKIIGILWFAHGLFDVVHDQLFLNPGVPEWYPLFCAAVDIVIGAYLIGLQRPRESNNNCNLSKNRPIP
;
A
#
# COMPACT_ATOMS: atom_id res chain seq x y z
N MET A 1 12.32 11.91 -14.03
CA MET A 1 11.22 10.97 -14.33
C MET A 1 11.62 9.48 -14.34
N LEU A 2 12.61 9.03 -15.13
CA LEU A 2 12.95 7.59 -15.21
C LEU A 2 13.58 7.04 -13.92
N ILE A 3 14.40 7.84 -13.24
CA ILE A 3 15.16 7.39 -12.06
C ILE A 3 14.22 7.16 -10.88
N GLU A 4 13.27 8.06 -10.67
CA GLU A 4 12.24 8.07 -9.64
C GLU A 4 11.38 6.81 -9.75
N VAL A 5 10.94 6.48 -10.97
CA VAL A 5 10.20 5.24 -11.24
C VAL A 5 11.06 4.02 -10.94
N LEU A 6 12.31 3.95 -11.45
CA LEU A 6 13.18 2.79 -11.20
C LEU A 6 13.47 2.59 -9.71
N VAL A 7 13.70 3.68 -8.97
CA VAL A 7 13.93 3.64 -7.52
C VAL A 7 12.66 3.22 -6.78
N GLY A 8 11.50 3.75 -7.16
CA GLY A 8 10.21 3.37 -6.58
C GLY A 8 9.86 1.91 -6.83
N LEU A 9 10.01 1.43 -8.07
CA LEU A 9 9.83 0.02 -8.41
C LEU A 9 10.77 -0.88 -7.59
N SER A 10 12.04 -0.50 -7.48
CA SER A 10 13.05 -1.24 -6.71
C SER A 10 12.68 -1.31 -5.23
N LEU A 11 12.27 -0.19 -4.63
CA LEU A 11 11.84 -0.14 -3.23
C LEU A 11 10.57 -0.95 -2.98
N GLY A 12 9.59 -0.87 -3.88
CA GLY A 12 8.36 -1.66 -3.81
C GLY A 12 8.65 -3.16 -3.83
N LEU A 13 9.53 -3.60 -4.74
CA LEU A 13 9.97 -5.01 -4.83
C LEU A 13 10.69 -5.46 -3.56
N VAL A 14 11.64 -4.68 -3.05
CA VAL A 14 12.35 -4.98 -1.80
C VAL A 14 11.36 -5.08 -0.62
N THR A 15 10.40 -4.17 -0.55
CA THR A 15 9.35 -4.17 0.49
C THR A 15 8.54 -5.46 0.45
N ILE A 16 8.12 -5.91 -0.75
CA ILE A 16 7.42 -7.18 -0.94
C ILE A 16 8.27 -8.36 -0.46
N LEU A 17 9.55 -8.42 -0.87
CA LEU A 17 10.45 -9.52 -0.51
C LEU A 17 10.68 -9.60 1.01
N LEU A 18 10.88 -8.46 1.67
CA LEU A 18 11.06 -8.37 3.13
C LEU A 18 9.78 -8.74 3.89
N ALA A 19 8.62 -8.24 3.45
CA ALA A 19 7.33 -8.54 4.07
C ALA A 19 7.03 -10.04 4.02
N ARG A 20 7.33 -10.71 2.90
CA ARG A 20 7.21 -12.16 2.74
C ARG A 20 8.15 -12.92 3.66
N LYS A 21 9.42 -12.52 3.74
CA LYS A 21 10.43 -13.17 4.60
C LYS A 21 10.01 -13.13 6.07
N ASN A 22 9.41 -12.03 6.51
CA ASN A 22 9.06 -11.82 7.92
C ASN A 22 7.62 -12.26 8.30
N LYS A 23 6.83 -12.77 7.34
CA LYS A 23 5.41 -13.17 7.54
C LYS A 23 4.52 -12.04 8.12
N ARG A 24 4.90 -10.77 7.94
CA ARG A 24 4.19 -9.60 8.47
C ARG A 24 3.29 -8.91 7.43
N GLU A 25 2.81 -9.70 6.47
CA GLU A 25 2.23 -9.20 5.22
C GLU A 25 1.03 -8.27 5.47
N GLY A 26 0.03 -8.66 6.26
CA GLY A 26 -1.22 -7.89 6.35
C GLY A 26 -1.11 -6.54 7.07
N TRP A 27 -0.53 -6.53 8.28
CA TRP A 27 -0.48 -5.32 9.12
C TRP A 27 0.43 -4.24 8.55
N LEU A 28 1.56 -4.62 7.94
CA LEU A 28 2.49 -3.66 7.35
C LEU A 28 1.85 -2.90 6.19
N TYR A 29 1.20 -3.59 5.26
CA TYR A 29 0.56 -2.92 4.12
C TYR A 29 -0.59 -2.02 4.54
N SER A 30 -1.39 -2.40 5.55
CA SER A 30 -2.41 -1.51 6.13
C SER A 30 -1.80 -0.28 6.80
N ALA A 31 -0.73 -0.44 7.58
CA ALA A 31 -0.13 0.69 8.29
C ALA A 31 0.46 1.71 7.32
N VAL A 32 1.11 1.25 6.25
CA VAL A 32 1.73 2.13 5.27
C VAL A 32 0.69 2.86 4.42
N VAL A 33 -0.42 2.21 4.01
CA VAL A 33 -1.47 2.92 3.24
C VAL A 33 -2.13 4.06 4.02
N ILE A 34 -2.14 3.97 5.36
CA ILE A 34 -2.57 5.06 6.24
C ILE A 34 -1.50 6.17 6.30
N LEU A 35 -0.23 5.79 6.33
CA LEU A 35 0.89 6.71 6.48
C LEU A 35 1.11 7.57 5.23
N LEU A 36 0.88 7.03 4.04
CA LEU A 36 1.08 7.72 2.75
C LEU A 36 0.40 9.12 2.71
N PRO A 37 -0.94 9.24 2.87
CA PRO A 37 -1.60 10.55 2.84
C PRO A 37 -1.21 11.44 4.04
N LEU A 38 -0.82 10.86 5.18
CA LEU A 38 -0.38 11.65 6.34
C LEU A 38 0.96 12.35 6.08
N ILE A 39 1.84 11.77 5.26
CA ILE A 39 3.08 12.42 4.86
C ILE A 39 2.80 13.65 3.99
N TYR A 40 1.83 13.56 3.07
CA TYR A 40 1.40 14.69 2.25
C TYR A 40 0.80 15.84 3.08
N VAL A 41 -0.06 15.50 4.04
CA VAL A 41 -0.57 16.48 5.02
C VAL A 41 0.59 17.12 5.80
N ALA A 42 1.59 16.34 6.21
CA ALA A 42 2.76 16.87 6.91
C ALA A 42 3.56 17.83 6.03
N PHE A 43 3.77 17.53 4.74
CA PHE A 43 4.43 18.44 3.80
C PHE A 43 3.70 19.78 3.69
N ALA A 44 2.38 19.76 3.54
CA ALA A 44 1.58 20.98 3.49
C ALA A 44 1.67 21.80 4.78
N LEU A 45 1.64 21.14 5.95
CA LEU A 45 1.79 21.79 7.24
C LEU A 45 3.18 22.40 7.45
N PHE A 46 4.24 21.76 6.96
CA PHE A 46 5.61 22.29 7.03
C PHE A 46 5.81 23.53 6.15
N ASP A 47 5.10 23.61 5.03
CA ASP A 47 5.10 24.79 4.15
C ASP A 47 4.17 25.90 4.64
N GLY A 48 3.34 25.62 5.66
CA GLY A 48 2.38 26.56 6.22
C GLY A 48 1.10 26.74 5.40
N ASP A 49 0.88 25.91 4.38
CA ASP A 49 -0.32 25.94 3.55
C ASP A 49 -1.43 25.07 4.15
N PHE A 50 -2.27 25.69 4.98
CA PHE A 50 -3.42 25.03 5.58
C PHE A 50 -4.49 24.59 4.56
N ASN A 51 -4.62 25.28 3.42
CA ASN A 51 -5.60 24.89 2.41
C ASN A 51 -5.14 23.61 1.70
N ALA A 52 -3.86 23.53 1.34
CA ALA A 52 -3.26 22.29 0.84
C ALA A 52 -3.42 21.17 1.88
N ALA A 53 -3.12 21.42 3.16
CA ALA A 53 -3.23 20.39 4.20
C ALA A 53 -4.66 19.83 4.35
N VAL A 54 -5.69 20.69 4.23
CA VAL A 54 -7.09 20.25 4.25
C VAL A 54 -7.43 19.44 3.00
N ASN A 55 -6.99 19.86 1.81
CA ASN A 55 -7.20 19.10 0.58
C ASN A 55 -6.54 17.72 0.65
N GLU A 56 -5.28 17.65 1.10
CA GLU A 56 -4.56 16.40 1.32
C GLU A 56 -5.29 15.47 2.29
N LEU A 57 -5.86 16.03 3.37
CA LEU A 57 -6.64 15.24 4.31
C LEU A 57 -7.97 14.77 3.70
N LEU A 58 -8.64 15.60 2.90
CA LEU A 58 -9.90 15.25 2.24
C LEU A 58 -9.72 14.14 1.21
N PHE A 59 -8.72 14.26 0.33
CA PHE A 59 -8.41 13.23 -0.66
C PHE A 59 -7.70 12.01 -0.06
N GLY A 60 -6.97 12.21 1.04
CA GLY A 60 -6.31 11.16 1.82
C GLY A 60 -7.24 10.34 2.72
N ALA A 61 -8.38 10.90 3.13
CA ALA A 61 -9.31 10.28 4.07
C ALA A 61 -9.80 8.87 3.67
N PRO A 62 -10.15 8.57 2.41
CA PRO A 62 -10.56 7.23 2.01
C PRO A 62 -9.48 6.17 2.28
N PHE A 63 -8.20 6.51 2.08
CA PHE A 63 -7.07 5.61 2.32
C PHE A 63 -6.82 5.40 3.81
N ILE A 64 -6.89 6.46 4.61
CA ILE A 64 -6.77 6.40 6.07
C ILE A 64 -7.89 5.53 6.67
N ILE A 65 -9.14 5.81 6.31
CA ILE A 65 -10.31 5.10 6.82
C ILE A 65 -10.28 3.64 6.35
N GLY A 66 -10.01 3.40 5.07
CA GLY A 66 -9.94 2.06 4.49
C GLY A 66 -8.82 1.21 5.12
N GLY A 67 -7.63 1.80 5.29
CA GLY A 67 -6.50 1.16 5.95
C GLY A 67 -6.78 0.85 7.41
N LEU A 68 -7.38 1.79 8.15
CA LEU A 68 -7.71 1.63 9.56
C LEU A 68 -8.81 0.58 9.76
N ALA A 69 -9.83 0.56 8.92
CA ALA A 69 -10.86 -0.47 8.92
C ALA A 69 -10.24 -1.86 8.69
N CYS A 70 -9.33 -1.99 7.72
CA CYS A 70 -8.61 -3.25 7.49
C CYS A 70 -7.74 -3.67 8.69
N LEU A 71 -7.15 -2.70 9.39
CA LEU A 71 -6.32 -2.93 10.58
C LEU A 71 -7.13 -3.43 11.78
N ILE A 72 -8.26 -2.77 12.06
CA ILE A 72 -9.12 -3.03 13.22
C ILE A 72 -9.91 -4.33 13.02
N PHE A 73 -10.57 -4.49 11.87
CA PHE A 73 -11.50 -5.59 11.66
C PHE A 73 -10.83 -6.89 11.18
N ARG A 74 -9.51 -6.89 10.95
CA ARG A 74 -8.71 -8.06 10.51
C ARG A 74 -9.44 -8.88 9.44
N VAL A 75 -10.01 -8.20 8.45
CA VAL A 75 -10.95 -8.78 7.48
C VAL A 75 -10.26 -9.90 6.70
N ARG A 76 -10.89 -11.07 6.56
CA ARG A 76 -10.28 -12.21 5.81
C ARG A 76 -9.97 -11.87 4.34
N MET A 77 -10.65 -10.88 3.76
CA MET A 77 -10.42 -10.33 2.41
C MET A 77 -9.52 -9.07 2.40
N SER A 78 -8.85 -8.75 3.52
CA SER A 78 -8.08 -7.52 3.70
C SER A 78 -7.03 -7.30 2.62
N PHE A 79 -6.38 -8.34 2.11
CA PHE A 79 -5.27 -8.15 1.18
C PHE A 79 -5.68 -7.58 -0.19
N LYS A 80 -6.80 -8.04 -0.75
CA LYS A 80 -7.31 -7.48 -2.02
C LYS A 80 -7.78 -6.05 -1.84
N ILE A 81 -8.47 -5.76 -0.73
CA ILE A 81 -8.95 -4.42 -0.42
C ILE A 81 -7.78 -3.46 -0.22
N ILE A 82 -6.79 -3.85 0.58
CA ILE A 82 -5.55 -3.08 0.77
C ILE A 82 -4.83 -2.91 -0.57
N GLY A 83 -4.72 -3.96 -1.39
CA GLY A 83 -4.12 -3.86 -2.72
C GLY A 83 -4.81 -2.85 -3.63
N ILE A 84 -6.14 -2.81 -3.59
CA ILE A 84 -6.94 -1.81 -4.33
C ILE A 84 -6.68 -0.40 -3.77
N LEU A 85 -6.63 -0.22 -2.46
CA LEU A 85 -6.32 1.08 -1.84
C LEU A 85 -4.94 1.58 -2.23
N TRP A 86 -3.92 0.71 -2.19
CA TRP A 86 -2.57 1.03 -2.66
C TRP A 86 -2.56 1.41 -4.14
N PHE A 87 -3.18 0.60 -5.00
CA PHE A 87 -3.22 0.89 -6.42
C PHE A 87 -3.96 2.21 -6.71
N ALA A 88 -5.09 2.44 -6.05
CA ALA A 88 -5.85 3.68 -6.18
C ALA A 88 -5.06 4.90 -5.67
N HIS A 89 -4.26 4.75 -4.61
CA HIS A 89 -3.37 5.81 -4.12
C HIS A 89 -2.28 6.13 -5.15
N GLY A 90 -1.65 5.10 -5.74
CA GLY A 90 -0.67 5.33 -6.79
C GLY A 90 -1.26 6.01 -8.04
N LEU A 91 -2.53 5.76 -8.37
CA LEU A 91 -3.23 6.50 -9.42
C LEU A 91 -3.50 7.94 -9.01
N PHE A 92 -3.88 8.17 -7.75
CA PHE A 92 -4.07 9.51 -7.19
C PHE A 92 -2.77 10.32 -7.27
N ASP A 93 -1.62 9.75 -6.90
CA ASP A 93 -0.31 10.40 -6.99
C ASP A 93 0.03 10.86 -8.43
N VAL A 94 -0.39 10.13 -9.46
CA VAL A 94 -0.16 10.50 -10.88
C VAL A 94 -1.00 11.72 -11.30
N VAL A 95 -2.19 11.87 -10.73
CA VAL A 95 -3.11 12.99 -11.04
C VAL A 95 -3.10 14.09 -9.99
N HIS A 96 -2.29 13.94 -8.93
CA HIS A 96 -2.26 14.81 -7.75
C HIS A 96 -2.15 16.29 -8.14
N ASP A 97 -1.13 16.63 -8.93
CA ASP A 97 -0.85 18.01 -9.34
C ASP A 97 -1.93 18.61 -10.26
N GLN A 98 -2.81 17.77 -10.84
CA GLN A 98 -3.96 18.21 -11.63
C GLN A 98 -5.18 18.52 -10.75
N LEU A 99 -5.26 17.93 -9.56
CA LEU A 99 -6.37 18.13 -8.62
C LEU A 99 -6.16 19.39 -7.78
N PHE A 100 -4.96 19.55 -7.21
CA PHE A 100 -4.55 20.73 -6.46
C PHE A 100 -3.02 20.78 -6.34
N LEU A 101 -2.48 21.97 -6.09
CA LEU A 101 -1.05 22.15 -5.89
C LEU A 101 -0.70 22.11 -4.40
N ASN A 102 0.31 21.35 -4.04
CA ASN A 102 0.92 21.35 -2.71
C ASN A 102 2.41 21.73 -2.86
N PRO A 103 2.77 23.01 -2.64
CA PRO A 103 4.14 23.48 -2.83
C PRO A 103 5.14 22.83 -1.87
N GLY A 104 4.68 22.29 -0.74
CA GLY A 104 5.50 21.57 0.23
C GLY A 104 5.97 20.19 -0.24
N VAL A 105 5.34 19.61 -1.27
CA VAL A 105 5.70 18.29 -1.80
C VAL A 105 6.81 18.45 -2.85
N PRO A 106 7.95 17.73 -2.69
CA PRO A 106 8.99 17.74 -3.72
C PRO A 106 8.47 17.16 -5.05
N GLU A 107 8.82 17.77 -6.18
CA GLU A 107 8.33 17.38 -7.52
C GLU A 107 8.59 15.90 -7.88
N TRP A 108 9.65 15.29 -7.35
CA TRP A 108 10.00 13.89 -7.61
C TRP A 108 9.18 12.89 -6.78
N TYR A 109 8.56 13.34 -5.69
CA TYR A 109 7.95 12.50 -4.67
C TYR A 109 6.67 11.80 -5.16
N PRO A 110 5.71 12.47 -5.83
CA PRO A 110 4.48 11.81 -6.29
C PRO A 110 4.75 10.67 -7.28
N LEU A 111 5.64 10.88 -8.26
CA LEU A 111 5.94 9.84 -9.25
C LEU A 111 6.68 8.65 -8.63
N PHE A 112 7.55 8.90 -7.66
CA PHE A 112 8.20 7.84 -6.89
C PHE A 112 7.18 7.03 -6.07
N CYS A 113 6.29 7.69 -5.32
CA CYS A 113 5.23 7.06 -4.54
C CYS A 113 4.29 6.24 -5.43
N ALA A 114 3.84 6.81 -6.56
CA ALA A 114 3.02 6.11 -7.55
C ALA A 114 3.65 4.78 -8.00
N ALA A 115 4.97 4.79 -8.27
CA ALA A 115 5.68 3.58 -8.71
C ALA A 115 5.75 2.50 -7.61
N VAL A 116 6.01 2.89 -6.34
CA VAL A 116 5.98 1.98 -5.19
C VAL A 116 4.58 1.39 -5.04
N ASP A 117 3.57 2.24 -5.11
CA ASP A 117 2.20 1.92 -4.79
C ASP A 117 1.55 0.99 -5.80
N ILE A 118 1.78 1.26 -7.08
CA ILE A 118 1.29 0.42 -8.17
C ILE A 118 1.90 -0.98 -8.09
N VAL A 119 3.19 -1.10 -7.78
CA VAL A 119 3.86 -2.41 -7.65
C VAL A 119 3.30 -3.20 -6.48
N ILE A 120 3.16 -2.57 -5.31
CA ILE A 120 2.64 -3.23 -4.11
C ILE A 120 1.16 -3.58 -4.30
N GLY A 121 0.37 -2.64 -4.82
CA GLY A 121 -1.05 -2.84 -5.11
C GLY A 121 -1.28 -3.98 -6.11
N ALA A 122 -0.57 -3.97 -7.24
CA ALA A 122 -0.66 -5.04 -8.24
C ALA A 122 -0.24 -6.40 -7.68
N TYR A 123 0.81 -6.44 -6.85
CA TYR A 123 1.24 -7.66 -6.17
C TYR A 123 0.14 -8.21 -5.25
N LEU A 124 -0.48 -7.35 -4.45
CA LEU A 124 -1.53 -7.74 -3.51
C LEU A 124 -2.83 -8.17 -4.20
N ILE A 125 -3.19 -7.52 -5.31
CA ILE A 125 -4.38 -7.84 -6.11
C ILE A 125 -4.18 -9.16 -6.88
N GLY A 126 -3.04 -9.31 -7.57
CA GLY A 126 -2.86 -10.35 -8.59
C GLY A 126 -1.95 -11.51 -8.18
N LEU A 127 -1.02 -11.32 -7.24
CA LEU A 127 0.11 -12.24 -7.05
C LEU A 127 0.16 -12.93 -5.68
N GLN A 128 -0.89 -12.81 -4.86
CA GLN A 128 -1.04 -13.69 -3.72
C GLN A 128 -1.33 -15.11 -4.20
N ARG A 129 -0.26 -15.87 -4.45
CA ARG A 129 -0.38 -17.33 -4.55
C ARG A 129 -1.00 -17.82 -3.24
N PRO A 130 -2.05 -18.66 -3.30
CA PRO A 130 -2.54 -19.34 -2.12
C PRO A 130 -1.33 -19.94 -1.41
N ARG A 131 -1.17 -19.63 -0.12
CA ARG A 131 -0.29 -20.41 0.75
C ARG A 131 -0.82 -21.83 0.61
N GLU A 132 -0.11 -22.71 -0.09
CA GLU A 132 -0.40 -24.14 -0.02
C GLU A 132 -0.28 -24.50 1.46
N SER A 133 -1.43 -24.57 2.13
CA SER A 133 -1.53 -25.09 3.47
C SER A 133 -1.13 -26.54 3.32
N ASN A 134 0.09 -26.84 3.76
CA ASN A 134 0.67 -28.16 3.73
C ASN A 134 -0.08 -29.06 4.75
N ASN A 135 -1.35 -29.37 4.45
CA ASN A 135 -2.24 -30.21 5.26
C ASN A 135 -2.25 -31.66 4.76
N ASN A 136 -1.52 -31.97 3.69
CA ASN A 136 -1.43 -33.33 3.15
C ASN A 136 -0.55 -34.28 3.98
N CYS A 137 0.06 -33.83 5.07
CA CYS A 137 0.86 -34.69 5.95
C CYS A 137 0.02 -35.45 7.02
N ASN A 138 -1.29 -35.21 7.12
CA ASN A 138 -2.15 -35.92 8.10
C ASN A 138 -3.13 -36.93 7.47
N LEU A 139 -3.37 -36.90 6.16
CA LEU A 139 -4.28 -37.86 5.50
C LEU A 139 -3.60 -39.19 5.11
N SER A 140 -2.27 -39.23 5.08
CA SER A 140 -1.51 -40.47 4.83
C SER A 140 -1.41 -41.38 6.06
N LYS A 141 -1.67 -40.87 7.28
CA LYS A 141 -1.41 -41.63 8.52
C LYS A 141 -2.62 -42.39 9.08
N ASN A 142 -3.80 -42.23 8.46
CA ASN A 142 -5.06 -42.84 8.88
C ASN A 142 -5.67 -43.78 7.82
N ARG A 143 -4.86 -44.39 6.95
CA ARG A 143 -5.37 -45.50 6.12
C ARG A 143 -5.32 -46.78 6.96
N PRO A 144 -6.45 -47.45 7.25
CA PRO A 144 -6.41 -48.75 7.91
C PRO A 144 -5.66 -49.75 7.01
N ILE A 145 -4.75 -50.50 7.63
CA ILE A 145 -4.00 -51.60 7.01
C ILE A 145 -5.00 -52.77 6.84
N PRO A 146 -5.04 -53.44 5.66
CA PRO A 146 -5.99 -54.52 5.37
C PRO A 146 -5.84 -55.74 6.28
#